data_AF-A0A972ARL6-F1
#
_entry.id   AF-A0A972ARL6-F1
#
_cell.length_a   1.000
_cell.length_b   1.000
_cell.length_c   1.000
_cell.angle_alpha   90.00
_cell.angle_beta   90.00
_cell.angle_gamma   90.00
#
_symmetry.space_group_name_H-M   'P 1'
#
loop_
_entity.id
_entity.type
_entity.pdbx_description
1 polymer ?
#
loop_
_entity_poly.entity_id
_entity_poly.type
_entity_poly.pdbx_seq_one_letter_code
_entity_poly.pdbx_strand_id
1 'polypeptide(L)' 'DIIKASYNRLRAEHYDVHFIDGGDLFGTDFRDSCTVDGTHPNDLGFYRMAQVVKPVLAKALGL' A
#
# COMPACT_ATOMS: atom_id res chain seq x y z
N ASP A 1 5.58 1.04 -12.84
CA ASP A 1 6.50 2.13 -13.25
C ASP A 1 5.86 3.52 -13.31
N ILE A 2 4.76 3.74 -14.03
CA ILE A 2 4.12 5.07 -14.18
C ILE A 2 3.71 5.69 -12.83
N ILE A 3 3.09 4.93 -11.92
CA ILE A 3 2.63 5.46 -10.62
C ILE A 3 3.80 5.94 -9.76
N LYS A 4 4.90 5.17 -9.71
CA LYS A 4 6.11 5.54 -8.95
C LYS A 4 6.79 6.77 -9.55
N ALA A 5 6.80 6.90 -10.88
CA ALA A 5 7.30 8.10 -11.55
C ALA A 5 6.45 9.34 -11.20
N SER A 6 5.12 9.25 -11.21
CA SER A 6 4.22 10.33 -10.80
C SER A 6 4.44 10.74 -9.34
N TYR A 7 4.59 9.77 -8.44
CA TYR A 7 4.94 10.03 -7.03
C TYR A 7 6.26 10.79 -6.92
N ASN A 8 7.33 10.31 -7.58
CA ASN A 8 8.64 10.95 -7.53
C ASN A 8 8.60 12.40 -8.05
N ARG A 9 7.86 12.66 -9.12
CA ARG A 9 7.67 14.02 -9.65
C ARG A 9 7.00 14.94 -8.62
N LEU A 10 5.90 14.50 -8.03
CA LEU A 10 5.19 15.30 -7.01
C LEU A 10 6.03 15.53 -5.76
N ARG A 11 6.83 14.54 -5.35
CA ARG A 11 7.81 14.72 -4.27
C ARG A 11 8.88 15.74 -4.59
N ALA A 12 9.39 15.76 -5.83
CA ALA A 12 10.36 16.76 -6.28
C ALA A 12 9.77 18.17 -6.33
N GLU A 13 8.47 18.29 -6.58
CA GLU A 13 7.69 19.53 -6.52
C GLU A 13 7.26 19.92 -5.08
N HIS A 14 7.79 19.22 -4.06
CA HIS A 14 7.51 19.44 -2.63
C HIS A 14 6.05 19.23 -2.19
N TYR A 15 5.25 18.48 -2.95
CA TYR A 15 3.94 18.07 -2.48
C TYR A 15 4.05 17.06 -1.34
N ASP A 16 3.11 17.16 -0.39
CA ASP A 16 2.95 16.17 0.66
C ASP A 16 2.19 14.95 0.14
N VAL A 17 2.94 14.04 -0.48
CA VAL A 17 2.43 12.79 -1.04
C VAL A 17 3.19 11.62 -0.45
N HIS A 18 2.48 10.52 -0.26
CA HIS A 18 3.02 9.28 0.29
C HIS A 18 2.83 8.16 -0.73
N PHE A 19 3.74 7.19 -0.71
CA PHE A 19 3.70 6.05 -1.62
C PHE A 19 3.54 4.76 -0.83
N ILE A 20 2.65 3.89 -1.32
CA ILE A 20 2.47 2.52 -0.86
C ILE A 20 2.73 1.64 -2.06
N ASP A 21 3.69 0.72 -1.94
CA ASP A 21 3.88 -0.30 -2.97
C ASP A 21 2.77 -1.35 -2.85
N GLY A 22 1.95 -1.47 -3.90
CA GLY A 22 0.90 -2.50 -3.96
C GLY A 22 1.47 -3.93 -3.86
N GLY A 23 2.75 -4.10 -4.26
CA GLY A 23 3.51 -5.33 -4.10
C GLY A 23 3.63 -5.77 -2.64
N ASP A 24 3.53 -4.87 -1.66
CA ASP A 24 3.75 -5.22 -0.25
C ASP A 24 2.45 -5.50 0.52
N LEU A 25 1.28 -5.19 -0.06
CA LEU A 25 -0.02 -5.20 0.63
C LEU A 25 -0.40 -6.52 1.31
N PHE A 26 0.05 -7.65 0.77
CA PHE A 26 -0.25 -8.98 1.29
C PHE A 26 0.95 -9.68 1.91
N GLY A 27 2.10 -9.01 2.00
CA GLY A 27 3.36 -9.61 2.45
C GLY A 27 3.86 -10.75 1.54
N THR A 28 4.82 -11.53 2.06
CA THR A 28 5.47 -12.63 1.35
C THR A 28 4.81 -13.99 1.62
N ASP A 29 4.38 -14.24 2.85
CA ASP A 29 3.98 -15.58 3.30
C ASP A 29 2.50 -15.81 3.03
N PHE A 30 2.10 -16.88 2.34
CA PHE A 30 0.67 -17.15 2.02
C PHE A 30 -0.04 -15.99 1.32
N ARG A 31 0.68 -15.27 0.46
CA ARG A 31 0.16 -14.12 -0.28
C ARG A 31 -1.06 -14.49 -1.13
N ASP A 32 -0.99 -15.64 -1.80
CA ASP A 32 -2.06 -16.23 -2.61
C ASP A 32 -3.33 -16.51 -1.81
N SER A 33 -3.18 -16.80 -0.51
CA SER A 33 -4.29 -17.05 0.42
C SER A 33 -5.00 -15.77 0.88
N CYS A 34 -4.55 -14.58 0.47
CA CYS A 34 -5.14 -13.30 0.88
C CYS A 34 -6.37 -12.88 0.06
N THR A 35 -6.68 -13.60 -1.02
CA THR A 35 -7.82 -13.27 -1.91
C THR A 35 -8.82 -14.41 -1.96
N VAL A 36 -10.10 -14.08 -2.14
CA VAL A 36 -11.16 -15.08 -2.33
C VAL A 36 -11.10 -15.70 -3.74
N ASP A 37 -10.78 -14.89 -4.74
CA ASP A 37 -10.91 -15.21 -6.16
C ASP A 37 -9.71 -14.74 -7.01
N GLY A 38 -8.58 -14.44 -6.36
CA GLY A 38 -7.41 -13.86 -7.01
C GLY A 38 -7.44 -12.33 -7.16
N THR A 39 -8.55 -11.68 -6.82
CA THR A 39 -8.71 -10.21 -6.95
C THR A 39 -9.19 -9.57 -5.64
N HIS A 40 -10.28 -10.06 -5.07
CA HIS A 40 -10.92 -9.46 -3.89
C HIS A 40 -10.27 -9.98 -2.60
N PRO A 41 -9.75 -9.10 -1.73
CA PRO A 41 -9.17 -9.52 -0.46
C PRO A 41 -10.20 -10.20 0.44
N ASN A 42 -9.79 -11.26 1.14
CA ASN A 42 -10.53 -11.82 2.27
C ASN A 42 -10.10 -11.16 3.59
N ASP A 43 -10.55 -11.68 4.73
CA ASP A 43 -10.21 -11.13 6.06
C ASP A 43 -8.70 -11.05 6.31
N LEU A 44 -7.94 -12.09 5.94
CA LEU A 44 -6.48 -12.08 6.05
C LEU A 44 -5.86 -11.04 5.13
N GLY A 45 -6.36 -10.93 3.89
CA GLY A 45 -5.90 -9.94 2.93
C GLY A 45 -6.12 -8.51 3.42
N PHE A 46 -7.32 -8.18 3.90
CA PHE A 46 -7.62 -6.87 4.45
C PHE A 46 -6.83 -6.58 5.72
N TYR A 47 -6.64 -7.57 6.61
CA TYR A 47 -5.82 -7.41 7.80
C TYR A 47 -4.38 -7.00 7.44
N ARG A 48 -3.77 -7.67 6.46
CA ARG A 48 -2.40 -7.35 6.02
C ARG A 48 -2.31 -6.02 5.29
N MET A 49 -3.29 -5.71 4.44
CA MET A 49 -3.40 -4.38 3.84
C MET A 49 -3.41 -3.30 4.91
N ALA A 50 -4.17 -3.49 5.99
CA ALA A 50 -4.22 -2.53 7.10
C ALA A 50 -2.87 -2.38 7.81
N GLN A 51 -2.10 -3.46 7.98
CA GLN A 51 -0.75 -3.39 8.57
C GLN A 51 0.21 -2.54 7.74
N VAL A 52 0.08 -2.55 6.41
CA VAL A 52 0.90 -1.75 5.49
C VAL A 52 0.40 -0.31 5.40
N VAL A 53 -0.91 -0.10 5.26
CA VAL A 53 -1.51 1.22 5.04
C VAL A 53 -1.47 2.08 6.31
N LYS A 54 -1.75 1.50 7.48
CA LYS A 54 -1.85 2.23 8.76
C LYS A 54 -0.64 3.14 9.06
N PRO A 55 0.62 2.66 9.03
CA PRO A 55 1.77 3.53 9.34
C PRO A 55 1.96 4.66 8.31
N VAL A 56 1.66 4.42 7.03
CA VAL A 56 1.76 5.44 5.98
C VAL A 56 0.68 6.50 6.15
N LEU A 57 -0.55 6.07 6.48
CA LEU A 57 -1.66 6.97 6.76
C LEU A 57 -1.42 7.80 8.01
N ALA A 58 -0.89 7.21 9.10
CA ALA A 58 -0.53 7.93 10.30
C ALA A 58 0.48 9.06 9.99
N LYS A 59 1.53 8.73 9.22
CA LYS A 59 2.52 9.73 8.76
C LYS A 59 1.87 10.84 7.94
N ALA A 60 0.96 10.51 7.03
CA ALA A 60 0.25 11.49 6.19
C ALA A 60 -0.70 12.40 6.98
N LEU A 61 -1.20 11.92 8.12
CA LEU A 61 -2.08 12.69 9.02
C LEU A 61 -1.31 13.41 10.14
N GLY A 62 0.02 13.26 10.20
CA GLY A 62 0.83 13.84 11.28
C GLY A 62 0.58 13.20 12.66
N LEU A 63 0.19 11.92 12.68
CA LEU A 63 -0.06 11.11 13.88
C LEU A 63 1.17 10.29 14.29
#